data_AF-A0A838QJ20-F1
#
_entry.id   AF-A0A838QJ20-F1
#
_cell.length_a   1.000
_cell.length_b   1.000
_cell.length_c   1.000
_cell.angle_alpha   90.00
_cell.angle_beta   90.00
_cell.angle_gamma   90.00
#
_symmetry.space_group_name_H-M   'P 1'
#
loop_
_entity.id
_entity.type
_entity.pdbx_description
1 polymer ?
#
loop_
_entity_poly.entity_id
_entity_poly.type
_entity_poly.pdbx_seq_one_letter_code
_entity_poly.pdbx_strand_id
1 'polypeptide(L)'
;MDNRQGEFEGTGELVPAVQAAADPLRTDRPGRVHWVVVITRRMEGQGGQGSPSLLTRFWHPRDHRWSENMFDSLDHALRLFVDESGWVLRQHQSLDGPAAHELIFEARREDFSRPSTAEILEDVGLTRDDVAKLLDRVDHDSETS
;
A
#
# COMPACT_ATOMS: atom_id res chain seq x y z
N MET A 1 -55.74 33.99 -7.04
CA MET A 1 -56.00 32.87 -6.11
C MET A 1 -55.88 31.60 -6.92
N ASP A 2 -54.97 30.67 -6.72
CA ASP A 2 -53.87 30.58 -5.76
C ASP A 2 -52.85 29.58 -6.32
N ASN A 3 -51.65 29.73 -5.79
CA ASN A 3 -50.39 29.07 -6.14
C ASN A 3 -50.40 27.54 -5.96
N ARG A 4 -49.68 26.79 -6.81
CA ARG A 4 -48.84 25.64 -6.38
C ARG A 4 -47.87 25.19 -7.47
N GLN A 5 -46.72 25.84 -7.48
CA GLN A 5 -45.44 25.19 -7.77
C GLN A 5 -45.17 24.10 -6.71
N GLY A 6 -44.51 23.03 -7.14
CA GLY A 6 -43.92 21.97 -6.33
C GLY A 6 -43.15 21.09 -7.31
N GLU A 7 -41.97 21.53 -7.75
CA GLU A 7 -40.68 21.28 -7.10
C GLU A 7 -40.21 19.83 -7.26
N PHE A 8 -39.21 19.73 -8.13
CA PHE A 8 -38.18 18.71 -8.31
C PHE A 8 -38.07 17.63 -7.23
N GLU A 9 -37.97 16.38 -7.67
CA GLU A 9 -36.94 15.47 -7.18
C GLU A 9 -36.49 14.59 -8.35
N GLY A 10 -35.50 15.09 -9.08
CA GLY A 10 -34.68 14.26 -9.94
C GLY A 10 -33.95 13.28 -9.04
N THR A 11 -34.16 11.99 -9.26
CA THR A 11 -33.40 10.91 -8.66
C THR A 11 -31.94 11.09 -9.06
N GLY A 12 -31.21 11.85 -8.24
CA GLY A 12 -29.77 11.95 -8.31
C GLY A 12 -29.21 10.58 -7.99
N GLU A 13 -28.88 9.83 -9.03
CA GLU A 13 -28.04 8.64 -8.94
C GLU A 13 -26.76 9.06 -8.20
N LEU A 14 -26.62 8.61 -6.95
CA LEU A 14 -25.40 8.76 -6.16
C LEU A 14 -24.34 7.87 -6.78
N VAL A 15 -23.80 8.28 -7.93
CA VAL A 15 -22.61 7.67 -8.50
C VAL A 15 -21.48 7.99 -7.51
N PRO A 16 -20.85 7.00 -6.86
CA PRO A 16 -19.74 7.27 -5.95
C PRO A 16 -18.69 8.07 -6.72
N ALA A 17 -18.31 9.22 -6.17
CA ALA A 17 -17.33 10.10 -6.79
C ALA A 17 -15.96 9.39 -6.78
N VAL A 18 -15.65 8.67 -7.87
CA VAL A 18 -14.33 8.12 -8.13
C VAL A 18 -13.40 9.27 -8.42
N GLN A 19 -12.62 9.68 -7.42
CA GLN A 19 -11.59 10.68 -7.60
C GLN A 19 -10.34 9.96 -8.09
N ALA A 20 -10.22 9.84 -9.42
CA ALA A 20 -8.98 9.38 -10.04
C ALA A 20 -7.87 10.35 -9.65
N ALA A 21 -6.79 9.84 -9.06
CA ALA A 21 -5.60 10.65 -8.82
C ALA A 21 -5.10 11.18 -10.17
N ALA A 22 -4.73 12.46 -10.23
CA ALA A 22 -4.16 13.06 -11.43
C ALA A 22 -3.01 12.18 -11.93
N ASP A 23 -3.02 11.84 -13.23
CA ASP A 23 -2.10 10.89 -13.88
C ASP A 23 -0.69 11.06 -13.32
N PRO A 24 -0.24 10.19 -12.39
CA PRO A 24 1.10 10.29 -11.87
C PRO A 24 1.97 9.86 -13.03
N LEU A 25 2.64 10.87 -13.62
CA LEU A 25 3.72 10.79 -14.61
C LEU A 25 4.01 9.34 -14.94
N ARG A 26 3.53 8.86 -16.10
CA ARG A 26 3.85 7.52 -16.64
C ARG A 26 5.33 7.24 -16.40
N THR A 27 5.60 6.55 -15.31
CA THR A 27 6.92 6.17 -14.92
C THR A 27 7.12 4.92 -15.74
N ASP A 28 7.81 5.07 -16.88
CA ASP A 28 8.27 3.96 -17.71
C ASP A 28 9.37 3.22 -16.93
N ARG A 29 8.95 2.66 -15.80
CA ARG A 29 9.74 1.75 -15.00
C ARG A 29 9.59 0.40 -15.73
N PRO A 30 10.68 -0.32 -16.00
CA PRO A 30 10.59 -1.65 -16.58
C PRO A 30 9.89 -2.63 -15.61
N GLY A 31 9.41 -3.77 -16.12
CA GLY A 31 8.89 -4.86 -15.28
C GLY A 31 7.37 -5.03 -15.24
N ARG A 32 6.93 -6.15 -14.63
CA ARG A 32 5.51 -6.52 -14.50
C ARG A 32 4.86 -5.69 -13.38
N VAL A 33 3.75 -5.03 -13.72
CA VAL A 33 2.90 -4.30 -12.79
C VAL A 33 2.02 -5.26 -11.99
N HIS A 34 1.89 -4.98 -10.70
CA HIS A 34 0.99 -5.62 -9.76
C HIS A 34 0.07 -4.57 -9.15
N TRP A 35 -1.22 -4.87 -9.14
CA TRP A 35 -2.23 -4.04 -8.50
C TRP A 35 -2.39 -4.46 -7.05
N VAL A 36 -2.19 -3.51 -6.13
CA VAL A 36 -2.40 -3.72 -4.69
C VAL A 36 -3.62 -2.91 -4.26
N VAL A 37 -4.64 -3.62 -3.80
CA VAL A 37 -5.86 -3.01 -3.25
C VAL A 37 -5.76 -3.01 -1.73
N VAL A 38 -5.80 -1.82 -1.15
CA VAL A 38 -5.77 -1.61 0.30
C VAL A 38 -7.13 -1.10 0.73
N ILE A 39 -7.76 -1.83 1.65
CA ILE A 39 -9.00 -1.41 2.29
C ILE A 39 -8.69 -0.89 3.68
N THR A 40 -9.26 0.25 4.03
CA THR A 40 -9.10 0.86 5.35
C THR A 40 -10.36 0.73 6.18
N ARG A 41 -10.22 0.62 7.50
CA ARG A 41 -11.32 0.75 8.47
C ARG A 41 -10.84 1.43 9.73
N ARG A 42 -11.73 2.16 10.40
CA ARG A 42 -11.48 2.68 11.74
C ARG A 42 -11.43 1.54 12.76
N MET A 43 -10.44 1.60 13.65
CA MET A 43 -10.35 0.79 14.86
C MET A 43 -10.45 1.72 16.07
N GLU A 44 -11.30 1.36 17.02
CA GLU A 44 -11.37 2.07 18.31
C GLU A 44 -10.17 1.68 19.17
N GLY A 45 -9.61 2.65 19.90
CA GLY A 45 -8.58 2.37 20.88
C GLY A 45 -9.10 1.44 21.97
N GLN A 46 -8.32 0.44 22.37
CA GLN A 46 -8.69 -0.47 23.44
C GLN A 46 -9.05 0.31 24.71
N GLY A 47 -10.26 0.09 25.23
CA GLY A 47 -10.72 0.68 26.49
C GLY A 47 -11.18 2.14 26.43
N GLY A 48 -11.48 2.69 25.25
CA GLY A 48 -12.11 4.02 25.11
C GLY A 48 -11.22 5.22 25.46
N GLN A 49 -9.94 4.99 25.75
CA GLN A 49 -8.95 6.03 26.09
C GLN A 49 -7.84 6.19 25.05
N GLY A 50 -7.85 5.38 23.97
CA GLY A 50 -6.89 5.49 22.88
C GLY A 50 -7.40 6.36 21.74
N SER A 51 -6.50 7.15 21.13
CA SER A 51 -6.80 7.81 19.86
C SER A 51 -7.24 6.76 18.83
N PRO A 52 -8.30 7.03 18.05
CA PRO A 52 -8.77 6.12 17.02
C PRO A 52 -7.64 5.85 16.01
N SER A 53 -7.41 4.58 15.69
CA SER A 53 -6.41 4.17 14.70
C SER A 53 -7.08 3.74 13.41
N LEU A 54 -6.35 3.83 12.31
CA LEU A 54 -6.73 3.31 11.01
C LEU A 54 -6.10 1.92 10.82
N LEU A 55 -6.93 0.89 10.64
CA LEU A 55 -6.45 -0.41 10.20
C LEU A 55 -6.52 -0.47 8.68
N THR A 56 -5.47 -0.95 8.05
CA THR A 56 -5.44 -1.28 6.64
C THR A 56 -5.30 -2.77 6.46
N ARG A 57 -5.88 -3.30 5.39
CA ARG A 57 -5.74 -4.70 5.00
C ARG A 57 -5.56 -4.82 3.50
N PHE A 58 -4.62 -5.65 3.09
CA PHE A 58 -4.33 -5.90 1.68
C PHE A 58 -3.69 -7.27 1.47
N TRP A 59 -3.75 -7.78 0.24
CA TRP A 59 -3.04 -9.00 -0.15
C TRP A 59 -1.63 -8.64 -0.60
N HIS A 60 -0.60 -9.19 0.03
CA HIS A 60 0.79 -8.91 -0.30
C HIS A 60 1.24 -9.79 -1.49
N PRO A 61 1.53 -9.22 -2.68
CA PRO A 61 1.81 -9.99 -3.89
C PRO A 61 3.06 -10.87 -3.83
N ARG A 62 4.02 -10.55 -2.97
CA ARG A 62 5.24 -11.35 -2.75
C ARG A 62 5.01 -12.53 -1.82
N ASP A 63 4.31 -12.26 -0.71
CA ASP A 63 4.22 -13.18 0.41
C ASP A 63 3.03 -14.12 0.24
N HIS A 64 2.17 -13.84 -0.75
CA HIS A 64 0.93 -14.55 -1.01
C HIS A 64 0.11 -14.72 0.28
N ARG A 65 -0.03 -13.64 1.05
CA ARG A 65 -0.79 -13.61 2.30
C ARG A 65 -1.49 -12.28 2.50
N TRP A 66 -2.50 -12.31 3.35
CA TRP A 66 -3.12 -11.09 3.87
C TRP A 66 -2.19 -10.43 4.88
N SER A 67 -2.00 -9.12 4.72
CA SER A 67 -1.28 -8.26 5.66
C SER A 67 -2.22 -7.22 6.23
N GLU A 68 -2.01 -6.88 7.50
CA GLU A 68 -2.74 -5.84 8.20
C GLU A 68 -1.75 -4.90 8.89
N ASN A 69 -1.93 -3.60 8.69
CA ASN A 69 -1.10 -2.56 9.32
C ASN A 69 -1.98 -1.54 10.02
N MET A 70 -1.54 -1.05 11.18
CA MET A 70 -2.19 0.02 11.92
C MET A 70 -1.46 1.34 11.70
N PHE A 71 -2.22 2.40 11.47
CA PHE A 71 -1.71 3.76 11.27
C PHE A 71 -2.52 4.76 12.10
N ASP A 72 -1.96 5.95 12.30
CA ASP A 72 -2.66 7.04 13.01
C ASP A 72 -3.74 7.70 12.14
N SER A 73 -3.50 7.79 10.83
CA SER A 73 -4.39 8.45 9.89
C SER A 73 -4.22 7.91 8.46
N LEU A 74 -5.14 8.30 7.57
CA LEU A 74 -5.04 7.97 6.15
C LEU A 74 -3.81 8.60 5.50
N ASP A 75 -3.53 9.87 5.81
CA ASP A 75 -2.32 10.56 5.32
C ASP A 75 -1.03 9.87 5.75
N HIS A 76 -0.99 9.38 7.01
CA HIS A 76 0.15 8.62 7.50
C HIS A 76 0.32 7.32 6.70
N ALA A 77 -0.76 6.57 6.49
CA ALA A 77 -0.73 5.34 5.69
C ALA A 77 -0.26 5.58 4.25
N LEU A 78 -0.80 6.63 3.59
CA LEU A 78 -0.45 6.98 2.22
C LEU A 78 1.04 7.29 2.06
N ARG A 79 1.62 8.08 2.98
CA ARG A 79 3.05 8.36 2.97
C ARG A 79 3.87 7.09 3.06
N LEU A 80 3.56 6.18 3.98
CA LEU A 80 4.33 4.94 4.13
C LEU A 80 4.22 4.01 2.91
N PHE A 81 3.04 3.87 2.30
CA PHE A 81 2.90 3.06 1.08
C PHE A 81 3.63 3.67 -0.12
N VAL A 82 3.65 4.99 -0.26
CA VAL A 82 4.32 5.66 -1.39
C VAL A 82 5.82 5.76 -1.15
N ASP A 83 6.22 6.28 0.00
CA ASP A 83 7.61 6.64 0.28
C ASP A 83 8.44 5.41 0.68
N GLU A 84 7.93 4.54 1.55
CA GLU A 84 8.70 3.37 2.01
C GLU A 84 8.55 2.16 1.09
N SER A 85 7.34 1.92 0.57
CA SER A 85 7.11 0.78 -0.33
C SER A 85 7.37 1.12 -1.80
N GLY A 86 7.52 2.40 -2.15
CA GLY A 86 7.75 2.84 -3.53
C GLY A 86 6.55 2.70 -4.46
N TRP A 87 5.36 2.44 -3.91
CA TRP A 87 4.15 2.19 -4.69
C TRP A 87 3.53 3.49 -5.21
N VAL A 88 2.88 3.41 -6.36
CA VAL A 88 2.23 4.57 -6.99
C VAL A 88 0.73 4.49 -6.78
N LEU A 89 0.16 5.46 -6.07
CA LEU A 89 -1.30 5.57 -5.93
C LEU A 89 -1.94 5.89 -7.29
N ARG A 90 -2.86 5.02 -7.74
CA ARG A 90 -3.58 5.21 -9.01
C ARG A 90 -5.04 5.60 -8.80
N GLN A 91 -5.67 5.10 -7.74
CA GLN A 91 -7.04 5.44 -7.41
C GLN A 91 -7.24 5.50 -5.90
N HIS A 92 -8.06 6.44 -5.45
CA HIS A 92 -8.52 6.56 -4.07
C HIS A 92 -10.01 6.85 -4.10
N GLN A 93 -10.78 6.04 -3.38
CA GLN A 93 -12.20 6.29 -3.17
C GLN A 93 -12.59 6.08 -1.72
N SER A 94 -13.60 6.83 -1.28
CA SER A 94 -14.24 6.59 0.02
C SER A 94 -15.31 5.52 -0.13
N LEU A 95 -15.44 4.68 0.88
CA LEU A 95 -16.45 3.63 0.98
C LEU A 95 -17.50 4.01 2.03
N ASP A 96 -18.57 3.23 2.09
CA ASP A 96 -19.59 3.39 3.11
C ASP A 96 -19.04 2.96 4.48
N GLY A 97 -18.68 3.95 5.30
CA GLY A 97 -18.25 3.72 6.68
C GLY A 97 -17.25 4.75 7.19
N PRO A 98 -17.10 4.86 8.52
CA PRO A 98 -16.17 5.81 9.12
C PRO A 98 -14.72 5.45 8.77
N ALA A 99 -14.02 6.38 8.11
CA ALA A 99 -12.65 6.21 7.63
C ALA A 99 -12.45 4.94 6.78
N ALA A 100 -13.49 4.53 6.04
CA ALA A 100 -13.43 3.43 5.10
C ALA A 100 -13.04 3.96 3.72
N HIS A 101 -11.90 3.50 3.22
CA HIS A 101 -11.37 3.89 1.92
C HIS A 101 -10.87 2.65 1.18
N GLU A 102 -10.97 2.70 -0.13
CA GLU A 102 -10.24 1.81 -1.03
C GLU A 102 -9.15 2.61 -1.73
N LEU A 103 -7.93 2.09 -1.64
CA LEU A 103 -6.74 2.64 -2.28
C LEU A 103 -6.22 1.58 -3.25
N ILE A 104 -6.01 1.97 -4.50
CA ILE A 104 -5.44 1.11 -5.53
C ILE A 104 -4.07 1.65 -5.88
N PHE A 105 -3.06 0.83 -5.62
CA PHE A 105 -1.67 1.12 -5.92
C PHE A 105 -1.17 0.27 -7.08
N GLU A 106 -0.35 0.89 -7.92
CA GLU A 106 0.57 0.20 -8.81
C GLU A 106 1.87 -0.08 -8.04
N ALA A 107 2.27 -1.35 -8.01
CA ALA A 107 3.53 -1.80 -7.48
C ALA A 107 4.25 -2.69 -8.50
N ARG A 108 5.56 -2.86 -8.36
CA ARG A 108 6.42 -3.63 -9.26
C ARG A 108 7.14 -4.72 -8.50
N ARG A 109 7.66 -5.71 -9.22
CA ARG A 109 8.39 -6.83 -8.60
C ARG A 109 9.58 -6.36 -7.74
N GLU A 110 10.20 -5.26 -8.16
CA GLU A 110 11.31 -4.59 -7.47
C GLU A 110 10.89 -4.10 -6.08
N ASP A 111 9.71 -3.48 -5.99
CA ASP A 111 9.10 -2.97 -4.74
C ASP A 111 8.78 -4.10 -3.74
N PHE A 112 8.75 -5.34 -4.21
CA PHE A 112 8.53 -6.53 -3.41
C PHE A 112 9.80 -7.31 -3.10
N SER A 113 10.93 -6.95 -3.69
CA SER A 113 12.18 -7.69 -3.51
C SER A 113 12.83 -7.24 -2.19
N ARG A 114 13.27 -8.20 -1.35
CA ARG A 114 14.23 -7.85 -0.30
C ARG A 114 15.56 -7.73 -1.03
N PRO A 115 16.41 -6.75 -0.68
CA PRO A 115 17.79 -6.80 -1.13
C PRO A 115 18.34 -8.17 -0.76
N SER A 116 18.97 -8.83 -1.72
CA SER A 116 19.68 -10.08 -1.50
C SER A 116 20.72 -9.89 -0.40
N THR A 117 21.10 -10.98 0.28
CA THR A 117 22.18 -10.92 1.28
C THR A 117 23.45 -10.30 0.68
N ALA A 118 23.71 -10.53 -0.60
CA ALA A 118 24.80 -9.88 -1.32
C ALA A 118 24.65 -8.36 -1.40
N GLU A 119 23.48 -7.86 -1.83
CA GLU A 119 23.19 -6.43 -1.91
C GLU A 119 23.26 -5.75 -0.53
N ILE A 120 22.80 -6.42 0.53
CA ILE A 120 22.92 -5.92 1.91
C ILE A 120 24.39 -5.82 2.33
N LEU A 121 25.21 -6.83 2.00
CA LEU A 121 26.63 -6.85 2.36
C LEU A 121 27.44 -5.82 1.56
N GLU A 122 27.12 -5.61 0.29
CA GLU A 122 27.74 -4.57 -0.53
C GLU A 122 27.36 -3.17 -0.03
N ASP A 123 26.11 -2.94 0.39
CA ASP A 123 25.65 -1.65 0.94
C ASP A 123 26.35 -1.27 2.26
N VAL A 124 26.70 -2.23 3.11
CA VAL A 124 27.50 -1.98 4.33
C VAL A 124 29.00 -1.81 4.05
N GLY A 125 29.40 -1.76 2.78
CA GLY A 125 30.75 -1.40 2.34
C GLY A 125 31.69 -2.58 2.09
N LEU A 126 31.19 -3.82 2.01
CA LEU A 126 32.02 -4.95 1.58
C LEU A 126 32.25 -4.90 0.07
N THR A 127 33.45 -5.32 -0.34
CA THR A 127 33.74 -5.48 -1.75
C THR A 127 33.03 -6.72 -2.29
N ARG A 128 32.71 -6.71 -3.59
CA ARG A 128 32.03 -7.83 -4.27
C ARG A 128 32.76 -9.17 -4.09
N ASP A 129 34.09 -9.15 -4.06
CA ASP A 129 34.94 -10.33 -3.82
C ASP A 129 34.79 -10.86 -2.38
N ASP A 130 34.68 -9.97 -1.39
CA ASP A 130 34.51 -10.37 0.01
C ASP A 130 33.11 -10.93 0.27
N VAL A 131 32.09 -10.36 -0.38
CA VAL A 131 30.71 -10.86 -0.36
C VAL A 131 30.63 -12.26 -0.96
N ALA A 132 31.28 -12.50 -2.10
CA ALA A 132 31.30 -13.83 -2.74
C ALA A 132 31.92 -14.90 -1.83
N LYS A 133 33.05 -14.59 -1.16
CA LYS A 133 33.71 -15.51 -0.21
C LYS A 133 32.86 -15.78 1.03
N LEU A 134 32.13 -14.78 1.52
CA LEU A 134 31.25 -14.92 2.69
C LEU A 134 30.04 -15.80 2.39
N LEU A 135 29.42 -15.63 1.22
CA LEU A 135 28.26 -16.42 0.82
C LEU A 135 28.65 -17.88 0.52
N ASP A 136 29.76 -18.10 -0.18
CA ASP A 136 30.29 -19.45 -0.48
C ASP A 136 30.56 -20.25 0.81
N ARG A 137 31.08 -19.59 1.86
CA ARG A 137 31.33 -20.25 3.16
C ARG A 137 30.03 -20.65 3.88
N VAL A 138 28.96 -19.86 3.75
CA VAL A 138 27.68 -20.13 4.43
C VAL A 138 26.96 -21.32 3.79
N ASP A 139 27.05 -21.46 2.47
CA ASP A 139 26.47 -22.62 1.75
C ASP A 139 27.17 -23.93 2.15
N HIS A 140 28.50 -23.94 2.26
CA HIS A 140 29.27 -25.13 2.65
C HIS A 140 29.04 -25.57 4.12
N ASP A 141 28.75 -24.65 5.04
CA ASP A 141 28.45 -24.97 6.44
C ASP A 141 27.05 -25.62 6.56
N SER A 142 26.10 -25.19 5.69
CA SER A 142 24.70 -25.63 5.70
C SER A 142 24.48 -27.06 5.17
N GLU A 143 25.43 -27.62 4.42
CA GLU A 143 25.38 -29.01 3.93
C GLU A 143 25.89 -30.05 4.96
N THR A 144 26.36 -29.60 6.13
CA THR A 144 26.97 -30.48 7.15
C THR A 144 26.20 -30.58 8.47
N SER A 145 24.99 -30.03 8.57
CA SER A 145 24.10 -30.13 9.75
C SER A 145 22.88 -31.02 9.53
#